data_AF-A0A0D2XJC2-F1
#
_entry.id   AF-A0A0D2XJC2-F1
#
_cell.length_a   1.000
_cell.length_b   1.000
_cell.length_c   1.000
_cell.angle_alpha   90.00
_cell.angle_beta   90.00
_cell.angle_gamma   90.00
#
_symmetry.space_group_name_H-M   'P 1'
#
loop_
_entity.id
_entity.type
_entity.pdbx_description
1 polymer ?
#
loop_
_entity_poly.entity_id
_entity_poly.type
_entity_poly.pdbx_seq_one_letter_code
_entity_poly.pdbx_strand_id
1 'polypeptide(L)'
;MSILDRYGPEVQRVPADAPIEDIIALLKRDGGVFVKGLVSEADVDKAYEETQRAPSLLALSPIYARSQVMNPVYQQVVDHFLTTRSWFWWGTERKESVSKPYLHSCTAMRIGPGGKAQPLHRDDYISHNIHDNIEKWDDERDVNRVQNVALRVLKTASMPRWTKEMHSSCLLQRIMVGVPIPPKTSTA
;
A
#
# COMPACT_ATOMS: atom_id res chain seq x y z
N MET A 1 18.61 -13.67 -12.50
CA MET A 1 19.16 -12.98 -11.32
C MET A 1 18.05 -12.92 -10.28
N SER A 2 18.28 -13.40 -9.06
CA SER A 2 17.23 -13.45 -8.04
C SER A 2 16.91 -12.05 -7.49
N ILE A 3 15.79 -11.89 -6.81
CA ILE A 3 15.45 -10.63 -6.13
C ILE A 3 16.49 -10.27 -5.05
N LEU A 4 17.11 -11.28 -4.42
CA LEU A 4 18.12 -11.13 -3.37
C LEU A 4 19.45 -10.61 -3.91
N ASP A 5 19.74 -10.86 -5.19
CA ASP A 5 20.96 -10.37 -5.83
C ASP A 5 20.83 -8.90 -6.26
N ARG A 6 19.59 -8.41 -6.42
CA ARG A 6 19.28 -7.07 -6.94
C ARG A 6 19.01 -6.05 -5.83
N TYR A 7 18.58 -6.49 -4.67
CA TYR A 7 18.09 -5.63 -3.60
C TYR A 7 18.61 -6.05 -2.23
N GLY A 8 19.05 -5.07 -1.45
CA GLY A 8 19.52 -5.26 -0.07
C GLY A 8 18.45 -5.84 0.86
N PRO A 9 18.84 -6.30 2.06
CA PRO A 9 17.91 -6.93 3.01
C PRO A 9 16.86 -5.98 3.57
N GLU A 10 17.09 -4.67 3.54
CA GLU A 10 16.20 -3.60 4.01
C GLU A 10 14.95 -3.40 3.13
N VAL A 11 13.98 -2.63 3.63
CA VAL A 11 12.82 -2.21 2.83
C VAL A 11 13.29 -1.31 1.69
N GLN A 12 12.96 -1.71 0.46
CA GLN A 12 13.50 -1.08 -0.74
C GLN A 12 12.73 0.17 -1.18
N ARG A 13 13.44 1.00 -1.95
CA ARG A 13 12.91 2.16 -2.67
C ARG A 13 13.17 1.97 -4.16
N VAL A 14 12.11 1.86 -4.95
CA VAL A 14 12.17 1.64 -6.41
C VAL A 14 11.48 2.78 -7.15
N PRO A 15 11.83 3.08 -8.41
CA PRO A 15 11.07 4.03 -9.23
C PRO A 15 9.72 3.42 -9.68
N ALA A 16 8.78 4.27 -10.10
CA ALA A 16 7.45 3.85 -10.54
C ALA A 16 7.43 3.00 -11.82
N ASP A 17 8.51 3.04 -12.61
CA ASP A 17 8.71 2.23 -13.81
C ASP A 17 9.50 0.93 -13.53
N ALA A 18 9.79 0.61 -12.26
CA ALA A 18 10.36 -0.67 -11.89
C ALA A 18 9.44 -1.83 -12.33
N PRO A 19 10.00 -2.99 -12.72
CA PRO A 19 9.21 -4.16 -13.08
C PRO A 19 8.19 -4.52 -11.98
N ILE A 20 6.95 -4.82 -12.36
CA ILE A 20 5.88 -5.11 -11.40
C ILE A 20 6.20 -6.35 -10.56
N GLU A 21 6.94 -7.29 -11.13
CA GLU A 21 7.45 -8.51 -10.50
C GLU A 21 8.42 -8.18 -9.37
N ASP A 22 9.21 -7.11 -9.50
CA ASP A 22 10.12 -6.64 -8.46
C ASP A 22 9.32 -6.04 -7.31
N ILE A 23 8.32 -5.20 -7.63
CA ILE A 23 7.42 -4.60 -6.65
C ILE A 23 6.67 -5.69 -5.87
N ILE A 24 6.10 -6.69 -6.55
CA ILE A 24 5.41 -7.82 -5.92
C ILE A 24 6.38 -8.65 -5.06
N ALA A 25 7.57 -8.96 -5.57
CA ALA A 25 8.57 -9.73 -4.82
C ALA A 25 9.03 -9.00 -3.56
N LEU A 26 9.23 -7.68 -3.62
CA LEU A 26 9.56 -6.85 -2.46
C LEU A 26 8.41 -6.78 -1.46
N LEU A 27 7.16 -6.68 -1.92
CA LEU A 27 5.99 -6.73 -1.05
C LEU A 27 5.86 -8.08 -0.33
N LYS A 28 6.09 -9.19 -1.03
CA LYS A 28 6.13 -10.54 -0.43
C LYS A 28 7.30 -10.72 0.55
N ARG A 29 8.46 -10.10 0.28
CA ARG A 29 9.68 -10.26 1.10
C ARG A 29 9.68 -9.37 2.35
N ASP A 30 9.20 -8.14 2.21
CA ASP A 30 9.38 -7.08 3.22
C ASP A 30 8.06 -6.54 3.79
N GLY A 31 6.91 -6.95 3.24
CA GLY A 31 5.58 -6.44 3.62
C GLY A 31 5.30 -5.01 3.15
N GLY A 32 6.26 -4.37 2.49
CA GLY A 32 6.10 -3.02 1.95
C GLY A 32 7.25 -2.61 1.04
N VAL A 33 6.99 -1.63 0.17
CA VAL A 33 7.98 -1.04 -0.72
C VAL A 33 7.66 0.44 -0.94
N PHE A 34 8.70 1.27 -1.06
CA PHE A 34 8.53 2.66 -1.47
C PHE A 34 8.66 2.78 -2.98
N VAL A 35 7.67 3.39 -3.63
CA VAL A 35 7.65 3.56 -5.09
C VAL A 35 7.71 5.04 -5.40
N LYS A 36 8.87 5.52 -5.85
CA LYS A 36 9.10 6.95 -6.13
C LYS A 36 8.40 7.36 -7.43
N GLY A 37 7.67 8.47 -7.39
CA GLY A 37 7.00 9.02 -8.56
C GLY A 37 5.79 8.20 -9.02
N LEU A 38 5.22 7.37 -8.14
CA LEU A 38 4.00 6.61 -8.44
C LEU A 38 2.81 7.55 -8.70
N VAL A 39 2.72 8.63 -7.93
CA VAL A 39 1.76 9.74 -8.11
C VAL A 39 2.55 11.04 -8.29
N SER A 40 2.18 11.86 -9.26
CA SER A 40 2.87 13.13 -9.52
C SER A 40 2.69 14.12 -8.36
N GLU A 41 3.69 14.97 -8.10
CA GLU A 41 3.59 16.02 -7.08
C GLU A 41 2.40 16.94 -7.34
N ALA A 42 2.16 17.30 -8.60
CA ALA A 42 1.02 18.13 -9.01
C ALA A 42 -0.34 17.50 -8.66
N ASP A 43 -0.51 16.19 -8.86
CA ASP A 43 -1.75 15.51 -8.52
C ASP A 43 -1.93 15.36 -7.00
N VAL A 44 -0.84 15.15 -6.27
CA VAL A 44 -0.85 15.14 -4.80
C VAL A 44 -1.18 16.53 -4.26
N ASP A 45 -0.64 17.58 -4.89
CA ASP A 45 -0.93 18.96 -4.54
C ASP A 45 -2.39 19.29 -4.74
N LYS A 46 -2.92 18.96 -5.92
CA LYS A 46 -4.33 19.17 -6.25
C LYS A 46 -5.27 18.39 -5.32
N ALA A 47 -4.99 17.12 -5.03
CA ALA A 47 -5.80 16.33 -4.10
C ALA A 47 -5.83 16.94 -2.69
N TYR A 48 -4.71 17.53 -2.27
CA TYR A 48 -4.58 18.20 -0.98
C TYR A 48 -5.30 19.56 -0.93
N GLU A 49 -5.30 20.32 -2.03
CA GLU A 49 -6.09 21.56 -2.13
C GLU A 49 -7.58 21.28 -2.06
N GLU A 50 -8.03 20.18 -2.65
CA GLU A 50 -9.43 19.74 -2.61
C GLU A 50 -9.86 19.33 -1.19
N THR A 51 -8.95 18.78 -0.35
CA THR A 51 -9.32 18.28 1.00
C THR A 51 -8.18 18.28 2.04
N GLN A 52 -8.47 18.70 3.29
CA GLN A 52 -7.47 18.72 4.41
C GLN A 52 -7.75 17.72 5.55
N ARG A 53 -9.04 17.33 5.72
CA ARG A 53 -9.50 16.19 6.51
C ARG A 53 -10.70 15.62 5.79
N ALA A 54 -10.51 14.50 5.13
CA ALA A 54 -11.50 13.93 4.25
C ALA A 54 -11.66 12.44 4.55
N PRO A 55 -12.59 12.06 5.46
CA PRO A 55 -13.19 10.74 5.35
C PRO A 55 -13.84 10.64 3.96
N SER A 56 -13.79 9.46 3.34
CA SER A 56 -14.35 9.23 2.00
C SER A 56 -13.70 10.06 0.89
N LEU A 57 -12.36 10.18 0.90
CA LEU A 57 -11.59 10.97 -0.06
C LEU A 57 -11.92 10.68 -1.54
N LEU A 58 -12.28 9.43 -1.86
CA LEU A 58 -12.73 9.04 -3.20
C LEU A 58 -13.92 9.87 -3.70
N ALA A 59 -14.88 10.16 -2.83
CA ALA A 59 -16.08 10.92 -3.19
C ALA A 59 -15.80 12.43 -3.31
N LEU A 60 -14.70 12.90 -2.73
CA LEU A 60 -14.38 14.33 -2.59
C LEU A 60 -13.36 14.80 -3.62
N SER A 61 -12.49 13.91 -4.10
CA SER A 61 -11.38 14.26 -4.97
C SER A 61 -11.37 13.40 -6.25
N PRO A 62 -11.83 13.93 -7.38
CA PRO A 62 -11.74 13.25 -8.67
C PRO A 62 -10.29 12.97 -9.08
N ILE A 63 -9.34 13.81 -8.68
CA ILE A 63 -7.93 13.57 -8.98
C ILE A 63 -7.39 12.39 -8.18
N TYR A 64 -7.74 12.27 -6.89
CA TYR A 64 -7.38 11.11 -6.08
C TYR A 64 -7.89 9.79 -6.69
N ALA A 65 -9.14 9.78 -7.17
CA ALA A 65 -9.71 8.63 -7.84
C ALA A 65 -8.87 8.21 -9.06
N ARG A 66 -8.47 9.17 -9.90
CA ARG A 66 -7.76 8.88 -11.16
C ARG A 66 -6.28 8.58 -10.97
N SER A 67 -5.58 9.37 -10.16
CA SER A 67 -4.11 9.30 -10.05
C SER A 67 -3.61 8.30 -9.02
N GLN A 68 -4.42 8.00 -7.99
CA GLN A 68 -4.02 7.12 -6.89
C GLN A 68 -4.80 5.80 -6.93
N VAL A 69 -6.13 5.86 -6.88
CA VAL A 69 -6.96 4.64 -6.86
C VAL A 69 -6.82 3.88 -8.17
N MET A 70 -6.91 4.56 -9.31
CA MET A 70 -6.76 3.94 -10.64
C MET A 70 -5.32 3.89 -11.15
N ASN A 71 -4.32 4.10 -10.29
CA ASN A 71 -2.92 4.02 -10.71
C ASN A 71 -2.59 2.61 -11.26
N PRO A 72 -2.01 2.47 -12.48
CA PRO A 72 -1.81 1.17 -13.11
C PRO A 72 -0.92 0.20 -12.31
N VAL A 73 0.12 0.71 -11.64
CA VAL A 73 1.00 -0.12 -10.81
C VAL A 73 0.25 -0.56 -9.55
N TYR A 74 -0.48 0.36 -8.91
CA TYR A 74 -1.31 0.00 -7.75
C TYR A 74 -2.39 -1.03 -8.10
N GLN A 75 -3.08 -0.84 -9.23
CA GLN A 75 -4.10 -1.77 -9.73
C GLN A 75 -3.53 -3.18 -9.97
N GLN A 76 -2.34 -3.29 -10.58
CA GLN A 76 -1.67 -4.58 -10.75
C GLN A 76 -1.30 -5.23 -9.41
N VAL A 77 -0.84 -4.45 -8.43
CA VAL A 77 -0.53 -4.98 -7.09
C VAL A 77 -1.79 -5.49 -6.40
N VAL A 78 -2.87 -4.71 -6.36
CA VAL A 78 -4.10 -5.16 -5.69
C VAL A 78 -4.72 -6.36 -6.41
N ASP A 79 -4.67 -6.39 -7.75
CA ASP A 79 -5.13 -7.54 -8.52
C ASP A 79 -4.34 -8.81 -8.18
N HIS A 80 -3.02 -8.71 -8.04
CA HIS A 80 -2.15 -9.83 -7.68
C HIS A 80 -2.47 -10.40 -6.29
N PHE A 81 -2.64 -9.52 -5.29
CA PHE A 81 -2.77 -9.94 -3.89
C PHE A 81 -4.21 -10.22 -3.44
N LEU A 82 -5.22 -9.61 -4.07
CA LEU A 82 -6.60 -9.61 -3.56
C LEU A 82 -7.62 -10.24 -4.51
N THR A 83 -7.23 -10.61 -5.75
CA THR A 83 -8.15 -11.35 -6.62
C THR A 83 -8.30 -12.78 -6.11
N THR A 84 -9.51 -13.17 -5.75
CA THR A 84 -9.82 -14.54 -5.33
C THR A 84 -10.65 -15.25 -6.39
N ARG A 85 -10.48 -16.57 -6.48
CA ARG A 85 -11.22 -17.42 -7.42
C ARG A 85 -11.79 -18.60 -6.66
N SER A 86 -13.04 -18.92 -6.90
CA SER A 86 -13.70 -20.09 -6.33
C SER A 86 -14.58 -20.77 -7.35
N TRP A 87 -14.80 -22.07 -7.17
CA TRP A 87 -15.71 -22.84 -8.02
C TRP A 87 -17.02 -23.07 -7.28
N PHE A 88 -18.13 -22.93 -7.99
CA PHE A 88 -19.45 -23.24 -7.47
C PHE A 88 -20.27 -23.95 -8.55
N TRP A 89 -21.30 -24.67 -8.11
CA TRP A 89 -22.26 -25.31 -9.00
C TRP A 89 -23.46 -24.40 -9.18
N TRP A 90 -23.87 -24.20 -10.44
CA TRP A 90 -25.09 -23.51 -10.82
C TRP A 90 -25.99 -24.49 -11.57
N GLY A 91 -26.86 -25.17 -10.83
CA GLY A 91 -27.58 -26.34 -11.35
C GLY A 91 -26.59 -27.47 -11.67
N THR A 92 -26.55 -27.90 -12.93
CA THR A 92 -25.63 -28.95 -13.42
C THR A 92 -24.32 -28.40 -14.01
N GLU A 93 -24.15 -27.08 -14.06
CA GLU A 93 -22.95 -26.44 -14.60
C GLU A 93 -21.97 -26.07 -13.48
N ARG A 94 -20.69 -26.42 -13.64
CA ARG A 94 -19.62 -25.93 -12.77
C ARG A 94 -19.12 -24.58 -13.30
N LYS A 95 -19.18 -23.53 -12.48
CA LYS A 95 -18.77 -22.17 -12.85
C LYS A 95 -17.66 -21.66 -11.96
N GLU A 96 -16.78 -20.86 -12.54
CA GLU A 96 -15.77 -20.12 -11.81
C GLU A 96 -16.34 -18.76 -11.40
N SER A 97 -16.20 -18.41 -10.12
CA SER A 97 -16.42 -17.06 -9.60
C SER A 97 -15.08 -16.39 -9.41
N VAL A 98 -14.94 -15.17 -9.93
CA VAL A 98 -13.76 -14.32 -9.76
C VAL A 98 -14.18 -13.07 -9.00
N SER A 99 -13.61 -12.87 -7.81
CA SER A 99 -13.83 -11.66 -7.03
C SER A 99 -12.61 -10.75 -7.16
N LYS A 100 -12.82 -9.58 -7.75
CA LYS A 100 -11.82 -8.51 -7.87
C LYS A 100 -11.80 -7.67 -6.58
N PRO A 101 -10.67 -7.01 -6.26
CA PRO A 101 -10.56 -6.18 -5.07
C PRO A 101 -11.61 -5.07 -5.01
N TYR A 102 -12.12 -4.80 -3.80
CA TYR A 102 -12.97 -3.66 -3.50
C TYR A 102 -12.17 -2.58 -2.77
N LEU A 103 -12.51 -1.32 -3.03
CA LEU A 103 -11.97 -0.21 -2.29
C LEU A 103 -12.62 -0.17 -0.91
N HIS A 104 -11.83 -0.35 0.14
CA HIS A 104 -12.31 -0.38 1.52
C HIS A 104 -12.48 1.03 2.12
N SER A 105 -11.37 1.77 2.27
CA SER A 105 -11.36 3.06 2.94
C SER A 105 -10.36 4.02 2.31
N CYS A 106 -10.75 5.28 2.15
CA CYS A 106 -9.91 6.35 1.62
C CYS A 106 -9.99 7.54 2.56
N THR A 107 -8.86 7.94 3.15
CA THR A 107 -8.82 9.03 4.12
C THR A 107 -7.57 9.89 3.93
N ALA A 108 -7.76 11.19 3.79
CA ALA A 108 -6.70 12.18 3.92
C ALA A 108 -6.69 12.75 5.34
N MET A 109 -5.50 12.81 5.95
CA MET A 109 -5.31 13.37 7.29
C MET A 109 -4.15 14.35 7.29
N ARG A 110 -4.39 15.54 7.86
CA ARG A 110 -3.34 16.47 8.26
C ARG A 110 -2.97 16.24 9.73
N ILE A 111 -1.71 15.89 9.98
CA ILE A 111 -1.12 15.85 11.33
C ILE A 111 -0.52 17.22 11.64
N GLY A 112 -1.00 17.87 12.69
CA GLY A 112 -0.50 19.17 13.14
C GLY A 112 0.73 19.04 14.05
N PRO A 113 1.39 20.18 14.37
CA PRO A 113 2.45 20.22 15.38
C PRO A 113 2.00 19.60 16.70
N GLY A 114 2.88 18.83 17.35
CA GLY A 114 2.57 18.09 18.57
C GLY A 114 1.76 16.81 18.38
N GLY A 115 1.49 16.39 17.13
CA GLY A 115 0.90 15.10 16.82
C GLY A 115 1.73 13.94 17.39
N LYS A 116 1.06 13.00 18.07
CA LYS A 116 1.70 11.83 18.67
C LYS A 116 1.80 10.70 17.65
N ALA A 117 2.86 9.90 17.73
CA ALA A 117 2.99 8.68 16.94
C ALA A 117 1.84 7.71 17.27
N GLN A 118 1.26 7.09 16.24
CA GLN A 118 0.31 6.01 16.48
C GLN A 118 1.05 4.77 17.01
N PRO A 119 0.44 4.00 17.93
CA PRO A 119 0.96 2.71 18.32
C PRO A 119 1.15 1.79 17.11
N LEU A 120 2.07 0.83 17.21
CA LEU A 120 2.24 -0.19 16.19
C LEU A 120 0.94 -0.98 16.04
N HIS A 121 0.47 -1.10 14.80
CA HIS A 121 -0.72 -1.85 14.42
C HIS A 121 -0.55 -2.37 12.99
N ARG A 122 -1.40 -3.32 12.62
CA ARG A 122 -1.58 -3.75 11.23
C ARG A 122 -2.90 -3.19 10.72
N ASP A 123 -2.96 -2.78 9.47
CA ASP A 123 -4.18 -2.19 8.90
C ASP A 123 -5.33 -3.20 8.77
N ASP A 124 -5.04 -4.51 8.79
CA ASP A 124 -6.02 -5.60 8.69
C ASP A 124 -6.73 -5.94 10.01
N TYR A 125 -6.41 -5.25 11.11
CA TYR A 125 -7.04 -5.50 12.42
C TYR A 125 -8.57 -5.36 12.39
N ILE A 126 -9.09 -4.50 11.51
CA ILE A 126 -10.53 -4.26 11.30
C ILE A 126 -11.28 -5.48 10.76
N SER A 127 -10.56 -6.42 10.13
CA SER A 127 -11.13 -7.65 9.61
C SER A 127 -11.20 -8.77 10.66
N HIS A 128 -10.75 -8.50 11.90
CA HIS A 128 -10.78 -9.43 13.04
C HIS A 128 -10.06 -10.77 12.79
N ASN A 129 -9.11 -10.81 11.86
CA ASN A 129 -8.29 -11.99 11.62
C ASN A 129 -7.16 -12.09 12.64
N ILE A 130 -6.88 -13.32 13.07
CA ILE A 130 -5.73 -13.65 13.90
C ILE A 130 -4.67 -14.25 12.98
N HIS A 131 -3.47 -13.65 12.97
CA HIS A 131 -2.38 -14.07 12.12
C HIS A 131 -1.32 -14.83 12.91
N ASP A 132 -0.90 -15.97 12.37
CA ASP A 132 0.31 -16.65 12.82
C ASP A 132 1.55 -15.86 12.38
N ASN A 133 2.61 -15.92 13.18
CA ASN A 133 3.90 -15.41 12.75
C ASN A 133 4.44 -16.23 11.57
N ILE A 134 5.05 -15.57 10.59
CA ILE A 134 5.72 -16.23 9.47
C ILE A 134 7.15 -15.69 9.33
N GLU A 135 8.08 -16.57 8.97
CA GLU A 135 9.45 -16.16 8.63
C GLU A 135 9.57 -15.68 7.18
N LYS A 136 8.78 -16.29 6.28
CA LYS A 136 8.76 -16.00 4.85
C LYS A 136 7.36 -16.12 4.29
N TRP A 137 7.11 -15.36 3.22
CA TRP A 137 5.93 -15.51 2.39
C TRP A 137 5.89 -16.90 1.74
N ASP A 138 4.69 -17.47 1.71
CA ASP A 138 4.37 -18.73 1.08
C ASP A 138 3.14 -18.53 0.18
N ASP A 139 3.28 -18.74 -1.13
CA ASP A 139 2.22 -18.45 -2.09
C ASP A 139 0.97 -19.32 -1.90
N GLU A 140 1.11 -20.58 -1.45
CA GLU A 140 -0.04 -21.46 -1.24
C GLU A 140 -0.83 -21.05 0.01
N ARG A 141 -0.12 -20.73 1.09
CA ARG A 141 -0.70 -20.33 2.37
C ARG A 141 -1.24 -18.90 2.35
N ASP A 142 -0.48 -17.94 1.82
CA ASP A 142 -0.71 -16.51 2.07
C ASP A 142 -1.61 -15.83 1.04
N VAL A 143 -1.71 -16.37 -0.19
CA VAL A 143 -2.53 -15.76 -1.26
C VAL A 143 -4.00 -15.60 -0.87
N ASN A 144 -4.51 -16.50 0.00
CA ASN A 144 -5.88 -16.45 0.50
C ASN A 144 -5.99 -15.77 1.88
N ARG A 145 -4.87 -15.39 2.50
CA ARG A 145 -4.83 -14.74 3.82
C ARG A 145 -4.72 -13.23 3.74
N VAL A 146 -4.18 -12.69 2.64
CA VAL A 146 -4.13 -11.24 2.44
C VAL A 146 -5.53 -10.68 2.27
N GLN A 147 -5.90 -9.78 3.18
CA GLN A 147 -7.20 -9.10 3.15
C GLN A 147 -7.12 -7.66 2.67
N ASN A 148 -5.92 -7.05 2.73
CA ASN A 148 -5.74 -5.67 2.32
C ASN A 148 -4.36 -5.40 1.73
N VAL A 149 -4.36 -4.38 0.87
CA VAL A 149 -3.17 -3.69 0.39
C VAL A 149 -3.44 -2.20 0.61
N ALA A 150 -2.47 -1.50 1.19
CA ALA A 150 -2.58 -0.08 1.48
C ALA A 150 -1.60 0.71 0.60
N LEU A 151 -2.12 1.69 -0.15
CA LEU A 151 -1.34 2.76 -0.74
C LEU A 151 -1.35 3.96 0.20
N ARG A 152 -0.17 4.36 0.70
CA ARG A 152 0.01 5.58 1.49
C ARG A 152 0.84 6.59 0.72
N VAL A 153 0.27 7.76 0.51
CA VAL A 153 0.93 8.91 -0.14
C VAL A 153 1.11 10.00 0.91
N LEU A 154 2.36 10.35 1.21
CA LEU A 154 2.70 11.38 2.18
C LEU A 154 3.05 12.68 1.48
N LYS A 155 2.33 13.76 1.82
CA LYS A 155 2.65 15.15 1.45
C LYS A 155 3.07 15.90 2.71
N THR A 156 4.26 16.49 2.69
CA THR A 156 4.65 17.51 3.66
C THR A 156 4.28 18.88 3.11
N ALA A 157 3.63 19.72 3.91
CA ALA A 157 3.45 21.11 3.52
C ALA A 157 4.81 21.80 3.43
N SER A 158 5.01 22.67 2.44
CA SER A 158 6.15 23.58 2.37
C SER A 158 6.13 24.51 3.59
N MET A 159 6.90 24.17 4.63
CA MET A 159 7.21 25.09 5.72
C MET A 159 8.57 25.75 5.45
N PRO A 160 8.75 27.06 5.68
CA PRO A 160 9.97 27.79 5.34
C PRO A 160 11.18 27.49 6.25
N ARG A 161 11.12 26.46 7.12
CA ARG A 161 12.25 26.10 7.98
C ARG A 161 12.25 24.62 8.31
N TRP A 162 13.28 23.94 7.80
CA TRP A 162 13.59 22.54 8.07
C TRP A 162 14.33 22.42 9.41
N THR A 163 13.78 21.70 10.38
CA THR A 163 14.55 21.20 11.53
C THR A 163 14.61 19.68 11.48
N LYS A 164 15.74 19.12 11.93
CA LYS A 164 16.01 17.66 11.98
C LYS A 164 14.99 16.85 12.80
N GLU A 165 14.05 17.51 13.48
CA GLU A 165 13.02 16.93 14.34
C GLU A 165 11.76 16.50 13.58
N MET A 166 11.60 16.93 12.34
CA MET A 166 10.57 16.39 11.44
C MET A 166 11.09 15.09 10.84
N HIS A 167 10.73 13.95 11.45
CA HIS A 167 11.05 12.61 10.96
C HIS A 167 10.86 12.51 9.44
N SER A 168 12.00 12.39 8.74
CA SER A 168 12.21 12.18 7.30
C SER A 168 10.95 12.00 6.44
N SER A 169 10.56 13.00 5.65
CA SER A 169 9.59 12.79 4.57
C SER A 169 9.63 13.86 3.48
N CYS A 170 10.50 13.70 2.48
CA CYS A 170 10.15 14.09 1.10
C CYS A 170 9.09 13.10 0.59
N LEU A 171 8.16 13.51 -0.27
CA LEU A 171 7.06 12.71 -0.84
C LEU A 171 7.28 11.18 -0.77
N LEU A 172 6.76 10.54 0.28
CA LEU A 172 6.93 9.10 0.51
C LEU A 172 5.65 8.41 0.08
N GLN A 173 5.75 7.63 -0.98
CA GLN A 173 4.68 6.81 -1.50
C GLN A 173 5.04 5.36 -1.21
N ARG A 174 4.22 4.70 -0.39
CA ARG A 174 4.46 3.34 0.10
C ARG A 174 3.27 2.47 -0.22
N ILE A 175 3.53 1.31 -0.79
CA ILE A 175 2.55 0.22 -0.85
C ILE A 175 2.91 -0.77 0.26
N MET A 176 1.90 -1.24 0.99
CA MET A 176 2.04 -2.23 2.06
C MET A 176 1.02 -3.35 1.84
N VAL A 177 1.42 -4.58 2.16
CA VAL A 177 0.50 -5.73 2.18
C VAL A 177 0.38 -6.20 3.63
N GLY A 178 -0.83 -6.53 4.05
CA GLY A 178 -1.10 -7.14 5.35
C GLY A 178 -0.54 -8.56 5.45
N VAL A 179 0.77 -8.72 5.57
CA VAL A 179 1.45 -10.02 5.80
C VAL A 179 2.23 -9.98 7.12
N PRO A 180 2.20 -11.03 7.96
CA PRO A 180 2.92 -11.08 9.24
C PRO A 180 4.44 -11.24 9.09
N ILE A 181 5.07 -10.44 8.24
CA ILE A 181 6.53 -10.40 8.10
C ILE A 181 7.07 -9.47 9.20
N PRO A 182 8.04 -9.92 10.01
CA PRO A 182 8.62 -9.09 11.06
C PRO A 182 9.19 -7.79 10.46
N PRO A 183 8.97 -6.63 11.12
CA PRO A 183 9.39 -5.35 10.61
C PRO A 183 10.91 -5.31 10.47
N LYS A 184 11.41 -5.18 9.24
CA LYS A 184 12.81 -4.87 8.99
C LYS A 184 13.03 -3.38 9.23
N THR A 185 14.14 -3.03 9.87
CA THR A 185 14.50 -1.64 10.14
C THR A 185 14.62 -0.86 8.84
N SER A 186 13.80 0.17 8.68
CA SER A 186 14.01 1.23 7.71
C SER A 186 15.17 2.07 8.22
N THR A 187 16.35 2.01 7.61
CA THR A 187 17.38 3.03 7.88
C THR A 187 16.84 4.38 7.41
N ALA A 188 16.69 5.28 8.37
CA ALA A 188 16.25 6.66 8.21
C ALA A 188 17.21 7.46 7.33
#